data_AF-A0A2S9IP58-F1
#
_entry.id   AF-A0A2S9IP58-F1
#
_cell.length_a   1.000
_cell.length_b   1.000
_cell.length_c   1.000
_cell.angle_alpha   90.00
_cell.angle_beta   90.00
_cell.angle_gamma   90.00
#
_symmetry.space_group_name_H-M   'P 1'
#
loop_
_entity.id
_entity.type
_entity.pdbx_description
1 polymer ?
#
loop_
_entity_poly.entity_id
_entity_poly.type
_entity_poly.pdbx_seq_one_letter_code
_entity_poly.pdbx_strand_id
1 'polypeptide(L)' 'MIRLGSTVSDIITGLSGVVTGRATYITGCDQYLVAPKEGKESRWFDEQRLTLQDAPIIVLDNSNGNGADLAAPVK' A
#
# COMPACT_ATOMS: atom_id res chain seq x y z
N MET A 1 -1.29 -12.97 0.06
CA MET A 1 -1.15 -11.79 -0.83
C MET A 1 -2.16 -10.73 -0.40
N ILE A 2 -1.64 -9.63 0.13
CA ILE A 2 -2.44 -8.47 0.55
C ILE A 2 -2.76 -7.63 -0.69
N ARG A 3 -4.01 -7.20 -0.84
CA ARG A 3 -4.43 -6.37 -1.99
C ARG A 3 -4.30 -4.89 -1.65
N LEU A 4 -4.03 -4.05 -2.64
CA LEU A 4 -4.21 -2.60 -2.50
C LEU A 4 -5.64 -2.31 -2.01
N GLY A 5 -5.79 -1.34 -1.13
CA GLY A 5 -7.05 -1.02 -0.49
C GLY A 5 -7.43 -1.87 0.73
N SER A 6 -6.68 -2.94 1.02
CA SER A 6 -6.91 -3.75 2.22
C SER A 6 -6.54 -2.97 3.47
N THR A 7 -7.33 -3.10 4.54
CA THR A 7 -6.94 -2.61 5.86
C THR A 7 -6.07 -3.64 6.55
N VAL A 8 -4.93 -3.21 7.09
CA VAL A 8 -3.94 -4.07 7.76
C VAL A 8 -3.53 -3.48 9.10
N SER A 9 -2.91 -4.31 9.94
CA SER A 9 -2.22 -3.87 11.15
C SER A 9 -0.83 -4.51 11.22
N ASP A 10 0.18 -3.70 11.52
CA ASP A 10 1.53 -4.16 11.81
C ASP A 10 1.59 -4.78 13.21
N ILE A 11 2.04 -6.04 13.29
CA ILE A 11 2.08 -6.80 14.56
C ILE A 11 3.14 -6.29 15.55
N ILE A 12 4.13 -5.52 15.07
CA ILE A 12 5.25 -5.03 15.90
C ILE A 12 4.88 -3.69 16.54
N THR A 13 4.39 -2.74 15.75
CA THR A 13 4.12 -1.36 16.20
C THR A 13 2.66 -1.10 16.53
N GLY A 14 1.74 -1.98 16.11
CA GLY A 14 0.29 -1.77 16.23
C GLY A 14 -0.26 -0.70 15.28
N LEU A 15 0.54 -0.20 14.33
CA LEU A 15 0.07 0.77 13.33
C LEU A 15 -0.92 0.07 12.38
N SER A 16 -2.14 0.59 12.32
CA SER A 16 -3.17 0.15 11.39
C SER A 16 -3.48 1.21 10.34
N GLY A 17 -3.77 0.77 9.12
CA GLY A 17 -4.05 1.63 7.99
C GLY A 17 -4.40 0.84 6.74
N VAL A 18 -4.53 1.56 5.62
CA VAL A 18 -4.88 1.00 4.31
C VAL A 18 -3.62 0.83 3.48
N VAL A 19 -3.50 -0.31 2.80
CA VAL A 19 -2.41 -0.55 1.86
C VAL A 19 -2.60 0.28 0.59
N THR A 20 -1.67 1.18 0.30
CA THR A 20 -1.74 2.08 -0.86
C THR A 20 -0.64 1.84 -1.90
N GLY A 21 0.39 1.09 -1.54
CA GLY A 21 1.49 0.73 -2.43
C GLY A 21 2.02 -0.67 -2.15
N ARG A 22 2.59 -1.30 -3.17
CA ARG A 22 3.29 -2.58 -3.07
C ARG A 22 4.61 -2.47 -3.83
N ALA A 23 5.69 -2.88 -3.18
CA ALA A 23 7.00 -3.05 -3.79
C ALA A 23 7.37 -4.53 -3.74
N THR A 24 7.62 -5.12 -4.90
CA THR A 24 8.09 -6.50 -5.03
C THR A 24 9.55 -6.44 -5.46
N TYR A 25 10.45 -6.89 -4.58
CA TYR A 25 11.87 -6.95 -4.88
C TYR A 25 12.19 -8.21 -5.69
N ILE A 26 13.19 -8.13 -6.57
CA ILE A 26 13.62 -9.25 -7.44
C ILE A 26 13.98 -10.50 -6.62
N THR A 27 14.41 -10.34 -5.37
CA THR A 27 14.74 -11.42 -4.43
C THR A 27 13.52 -12.08 -3.78
N GLY A 28 12.29 -11.63 -4.08
CA GLY A 28 11.05 -12.22 -3.57
C GLY A 28 10.54 -11.66 -2.25
N CYS A 29 11.10 -10.54 -1.77
CA CYS A 29 10.55 -9.83 -0.60
C CYS A 29 9.47 -8.86 -1.08
N ASP A 30 8.27 -8.95 -0.50
CA ASP A 30 7.19 -7.98 -0.72
C ASP A 30 7.11 -7.00 0.45
N GLN A 31 7.05 -5.71 0.13
CA GLN A 31 6.74 -4.65 1.08
C GLN A 31 5.47 -3.92 0.68
N TYR A 32 4.72 -3.47 1.67
CA TYR A 32 3.48 -2.73 1.50
C TYR A 32 3.55 -1.38 2.21
N LEU A 33 3.12 -0.33 1.51
CA LEU A 33 2.99 1.00 2.06
C LEU A 33 1.64 1.10 2.76
N VAL A 34 1.66 1.31 4.07
CA VAL A 34 0.45 1.44 4.89
C VAL A 34 0.22 2.92 5.19
N ALA A 35 -0.92 3.43 4.74
CA ALA A 35 -1.40 4.78 5.00
C ALA A 35 -2.40 4.77 6.18
N PRO A 36 -2.06 5.38 7.33
CA PRO A 36 -2.99 5.54 8.44
C PRO A 36 -4.16 6.48 8.06
N LYS A 37 -5.30 6.36 8.75
CA LYS A 37 -6.49 7.18 8.47
C LYS A 37 -6.29 8.69 8.72
N GLU A 38 -5.48 9.09 9.70
CA GLU A 38 -5.35 10.50 10.10
C GLU A 38 -3.95 10.88 10.59
N GLY A 39 -3.43 12.01 10.09
CA GLY A 39 -2.34 12.80 10.69
C GLY A 39 -0.97 12.13 10.85
N LYS A 40 -0.81 10.91 10.34
CA LYS A 40 0.42 10.11 10.46
C LYS A 40 0.95 9.79 9.07
N GLU A 41 2.27 9.93 8.93
CA GLU A 41 2.99 9.56 7.72
C GLU A 41 2.82 8.09 7.37
N SER A 42 2.72 7.80 6.07
CA SER A 42 2.70 6.43 5.55
C SER A 42 4.05 5.75 5.74
N ARG A 43 4.06 4.43 5.96
CA ARG A 43 5.30 3.67 6.18
C ARG A 43 5.29 2.33 5.46
N TRP A 44 6.48 1.90 5.03
CA TRP A 44 6.70 0.59 4.43
C TRP A 44 6.87 -0.48 5.49
N PHE A 45 6.21 -1.61 5.29
CA PHE A 45 6.28 -2.80 6.14
C PHE A 45 6.48 -4.04 5.27
N ASP A 46 7.33 -4.97 5.71
CA ASP A 46 7.44 -6.29 5.11
C ASP A 46 6.12 -7.07 5.28
N GLU A 47 5.72 -7.86 4.27
CA GLU A 47 4.44 -8.59 4.25
C GLU A 47 4.20 -9.39 5.54
N GLN A 48 5.23 -10.04 6.04
CA GLN A 48 5.17 -10.94 7.22
C GLN A 48 4.76 -10.22 8.50
N ARG A 49 4.90 -8.89 8.54
CA ARG A 49 4.52 -8.09 9.70
C ARG A 49 3.05 -7.68 9.70
N LEU A 50 2.36 -7.82 8.56
CA LEU A 50 1.03 -7.29 8.37
C LEU A 50 -0.03 -8.37 8.56
N THR A 51 -1.05 -8.04 9.35
CA THR A 51 -2.26 -8.85 9.52
C THR A 51 -3.43 -8.16 8.85
N LEU A 52 -4.15 -8.89 8.00
CA LEU A 52 -5.38 -8.40 7.38
C LEU A 52 -6.45 -8.17 8.45
N GLN A 53 -7.13 -7.04 8.34
CA GLN A 53 -8.29 -6.72 9.17
C GLN A 53 -9.56 -7.03 8.39
N ASP A 54 -10.60 -7.48 9.09
CA ASP A 54 -11.92 -7.69 8.49
C ASP A 54 -12.61 -6.33 8.26
N ALA A 55 -12.33 -5.74 7.10
CA ALA A 55 -12.86 -4.45 6.69
C ALA A 55 -13.10 -4.44 5.17
N PRO A 56 -14.06 -3.63 4.69
CA PRO A 56 -14.26 -3.44 3.25
C PRO A 56 -12.98 -2.98 2.56
N ILE A 57 -12.68 -3.58 1.41
CA ILE A 57 -11.55 -3.16 0.56
C ILE A 57 -11.90 -1.81 -0.08
N ILE A 58 -11.01 -0.84 0.05
CA ILE A 58 -11.10 0.44 -0.64
C ILE A 58 -10.63 0.24 -2.08
N VAL A 59 -11.49 0.48 -3.07
CA VAL A 59 -11.09 0.36 -4.48
C VAL A 59 -10.24 1.59 -4.86
N LEU A 60 -8.96 1.36 -5.11
CA LEU A 60 -8.05 2.34 -5.68
C LEU A 60 -8.04 2.18 -7.20
N ASP A 61 -8.71 3.10 -7.91
CA ASP A 61 -8.76 3.08 -9.37
C ASP A 61 -7.50 3.70 -9.97
N ASN A 62 -6.58 2.84 -10.40
CA ASN A 62 -5.36 3.22 -11.12
C ASN A 62 -5.49 3.02 -12.64
N SER A 63 -6.71 2.85 -13.17
CA SER A 63 -6.93 2.58 -14.60
C SER A 63 -6.68 3.79 -15.52
N ASN A 64 -6.59 5.00 -14.95
CA ASN A 64 -6.46 6.26 -15.70
C ASN A 64 -5.02 6.76 -15.91
N GLY A 65 -4.01 5.87 -15.85
CA GLY A 65 -2.72 6.09 -16.52
C GLY A 65 -1.79 7.13 -15.89
N ASN A 66 -1.69 7.23 -14.57
CA ASN A 66 -0.73 8.12 -13.88
C ASN A 66 0.70 7.53 -13.83
N GLY A 67 1.06 6.70 -14.82
CA GLY A 67 2.36 6.05 -14.93
C GLY A 67 3.36 6.82 -15.78
N ALA A 68 4.60 6.33 -15.80
CA ALA A 68 5.68 6.86 -16.62
C ALA A 68 5.48 6.63 -18.14
N ASP A 69 4.36 6.02 -18.53
CA ASP A 69 3.91 5.81 -19.91
C ASP A 69 3.27 7.06 -20.53
N LEU A 70 2.90 8.06 -19.73
CA LEU A 70 2.49 9.36 -20.24
C LEU A 70 3.67 10.17 -20.76
N ALA A 71 3.49 10.81 -21.91
CA ALA A 71 4.44 11.80 -22.40
C ALA A 71 4.61 12.92 -21.37
N ALA A 72 5.85 13.38 -21.18
CA ALA A 72 6.14 14.49 -20.27
C ALA A 72 5.28 15.72 -20.64
N PRO A 73 4.75 16.47 -19.65
CA PRO A 73 3.96 17.66 -19.93
C PRO A 73 4.76 18.62 -20.81
N VAL A 74 4.19 18.98 -21.96
CA VAL A 74 4.79 19.97 -22.87
C VAL A 74 4.38 21.36 -22.39
N LYS A 75 5.36 22.26 -22.23
CA LYS A 75 5.16 23.62 -21.76
C LYS A 75 4.57 24.54 -22.83
#